data_AF-A0A7V3TX20-F1
#
_entry.id   AF-A0A7V3TX20-F1
#
_cell.length_a   1.000
_cell.length_b   1.000
_cell.length_c   1.000
_cell.angle_alpha   90.00
_cell.angle_beta   90.00
_cell.angle_gamma   90.00
#
_symmetry.space_group_name_H-M   'P 1'
#
loop_
_entity.id
_entity.type
_entity.pdbx_description
1 polymer ?
#
loop_
_entity_poly.entity_id
_entity_poly.type
_entity_poly.pdbx_seq_one_letter_code
_entity_poly.pdbx_strand_id
1 'polypeptide(L)'
;LTLTAVAPGADWNGVRLVFEDTATAGNETVVWDAATKTLTVGIQSGVSTANQVIAAINNDAVASQLFTASLATGSDGSGAVAVSDFAELSGGVVDVGTADGAPLIGNEDQATTGLVFKAVEFGSDAFVSVKALNGTSFTVTDRDGNQATRSAGTDVQVLVNGIAAVGKGLRASINTAALDLSFSVSESLADGTMTAFRIVGGGAQFQLGPDVVSNQQARLGIQSVNTAKLGGVAGRLFELRSGGAKSLTRDVNGAAAVVEEVIAQITTLRGRLGAFQRTTLETNISSLNDTLENLTAAESSIRDADFAAESAALTRAQILVQSGVSVLAIANNNPQAVLALLRGG
;
A
#
# COMPACT_ATOMS: atom_id res chain seq x y z
N LEU A 1 -1.03 10.69 -41.02
CA LEU A 1 0.31 11.30 -41.05
C LEU A 1 0.76 11.46 -39.61
N THR A 2 2.02 11.17 -39.30
CA THR A 2 2.65 11.39 -38.00
C THR A 2 3.76 12.42 -38.17
N LEU A 3 3.83 13.41 -37.28
CA LEU A 3 4.87 14.44 -37.26
C LEU A 3 5.72 14.27 -36.01
N THR A 4 7.03 14.09 -36.17
CA THR A 4 7.97 13.80 -35.07
C THR A 4 9.11 14.79 -35.08
N ALA A 5 9.42 15.41 -33.95
CA ALA A 5 10.60 16.27 -33.83
C ALA A 5 11.89 15.46 -34.05
N VAL A 6 12.83 16.03 -34.80
CA VAL A 6 14.14 15.39 -35.08
C VAL A 6 14.99 15.27 -33.81
N ALA A 7 14.88 16.26 -32.90
CA ALA A 7 15.60 16.27 -31.63
C ALA A 7 14.63 16.07 -30.45
N PRO A 8 14.95 15.20 -29.47
CA PRO A 8 14.13 15.03 -28.27
C PRO A 8 14.26 16.25 -27.35
N GLY A 9 13.18 16.66 -26.70
CA GLY A 9 13.20 17.74 -25.72
C GLY A 9 11.83 18.38 -25.50
N ALA A 10 11.65 19.02 -24.34
CA ALA A 10 10.39 19.69 -23.97
C ALA A 10 10.12 20.94 -24.82
N ASP A 11 11.12 21.45 -25.54
CA ASP A 11 11.02 22.64 -26.38
C ASP A 11 10.05 22.46 -27.55
N TRP A 12 9.81 21.21 -27.97
CA TRP A 12 8.88 20.86 -29.05
C TRP A 12 7.46 20.54 -28.57
N ASN A 13 7.20 20.65 -27.25
CA ASN A 13 5.84 20.54 -26.74
C ASN A 13 5.01 21.73 -27.21
N GLY A 14 3.81 21.42 -27.71
CA GLY A 14 2.84 22.41 -28.16
C GLY A 14 3.10 22.95 -29.57
N VAL A 15 3.93 22.27 -30.37
CA VAL A 15 4.07 22.60 -31.80
C VAL A 15 2.81 22.20 -32.54
N ARG A 16 2.20 23.13 -33.28
CA ARG A 16 0.95 22.91 -34.02
C ARG A 16 1.24 22.73 -35.51
N LEU A 17 0.71 21.68 -36.13
CA LEU A 17 0.60 21.52 -37.58
C LEU A 17 -0.77 22.00 -38.02
N VAL A 18 -0.81 22.97 -38.93
CA VAL A 18 -2.03 23.60 -39.44
C VAL A 18 -2.04 23.53 -40.97
N PHE A 19 -3.21 23.29 -41.55
CA PHE A 19 -3.41 23.28 -42.99
C PHE A 19 -4.18 24.52 -43.44
N GLU A 20 -3.73 25.13 -44.54
CA GLU A 20 -4.40 26.26 -45.17
C GLU A 20 -4.66 25.97 -46.65
N ASP A 21 -5.81 26.39 -47.16
CA ASP A 21 -6.20 26.20 -48.57
C ASP A 21 -5.51 27.24 -49.47
N THR A 22 -4.19 27.15 -49.56
CA THR A 22 -3.32 28.14 -50.20
C THR A 22 -2.43 27.55 -51.30
N ALA A 23 -2.53 26.25 -51.58
CA ALA A 23 -1.74 25.56 -52.60
C ALA A 23 -2.60 24.65 -53.50
N THR A 24 -1.96 23.96 -54.44
CA THR A 24 -2.61 22.97 -55.32
C THR A 24 -2.08 21.58 -55.00
N ALA A 25 -2.91 20.55 -55.19
CA ALA A 25 -2.49 19.18 -54.93
C ALA A 25 -1.24 18.80 -55.76
N GLY A 26 -0.18 18.36 -55.09
CA GLY A 26 1.12 18.05 -55.69
C GLY A 26 2.12 19.22 -55.71
N ASN A 27 1.72 20.40 -55.22
CA ASN A 27 2.59 21.57 -55.03
C ASN A 27 2.36 22.19 -53.64
N GLU A 28 2.23 21.35 -52.60
CA GLU A 28 2.05 21.78 -51.23
C GLU A 28 3.24 22.63 -50.74
N THR A 29 2.95 23.65 -49.93
CA THR A 29 3.96 24.57 -49.38
C THR A 29 4.10 24.37 -47.88
N VAL A 30 5.24 24.73 -47.29
CA VAL A 30 5.49 24.56 -45.86
C VAL A 30 6.12 25.82 -45.29
N VAL A 31 5.64 26.26 -44.13
CA VAL A 31 6.16 27.43 -43.41
C VAL A 31 6.25 27.10 -41.93
N TRP A 32 7.43 27.29 -41.34
CA TRP A 32 7.64 27.17 -39.89
C TRP A 32 7.71 28.55 -39.23
N ASP A 33 6.85 28.78 -38.24
CA ASP A 33 6.91 29.94 -37.36
C ASP A 33 7.35 29.52 -35.94
N ALA A 34 8.58 29.87 -35.59
CA ALA A 34 9.16 29.56 -34.30
C ALA A 34 8.54 30.34 -33.13
N ALA A 35 7.98 31.54 -33.38
CA ALA A 35 7.41 32.38 -32.32
C ALA A 35 6.06 31.82 -31.84
N THR A 36 5.24 31.34 -32.77
CA THR A 36 3.94 30.73 -32.48
C THR A 36 4.00 29.21 -32.38
N LYS A 37 5.18 28.61 -32.60
CA LYS A 37 5.40 27.16 -32.71
C LYS A 37 4.43 26.49 -33.70
N THR A 38 4.20 27.11 -34.85
CA THR A 38 3.24 26.62 -35.84
C THR A 38 3.95 26.24 -37.13
N LEU A 39 3.72 25.01 -37.59
CA LEU A 39 4.07 24.53 -38.92
C LEU A 39 2.82 24.61 -39.80
N THR A 40 2.77 25.56 -40.72
CA THR A 40 1.67 25.73 -41.66
C THR A 40 2.00 25.02 -42.97
N VAL A 41 1.10 24.18 -43.45
CA VAL A 41 1.20 23.54 -44.76
C VAL A 41 0.10 24.05 -45.66
N GLY A 42 0.47 24.68 -46.77
CA GLY A 42 -0.46 25.05 -47.83
C GLY A 42 -0.86 23.82 -48.61
N ILE A 43 -2.16 23.56 -48.71
CA ILE A 43 -2.75 22.41 -49.41
C ILE A 43 -3.86 22.88 -50.36
N GLN A 44 -4.38 21.94 -51.16
CA GLN A 44 -5.70 22.03 -51.74
C GLN A 44 -6.68 21.22 -50.88
N SER A 45 -7.57 21.91 -50.18
CA SER A 45 -8.46 21.28 -49.19
C SER A 45 -9.33 20.18 -49.81
N GLY A 46 -9.28 18.98 -49.22
CA GLY A 46 -10.03 17.81 -49.68
C GLY A 46 -9.48 17.15 -50.95
N VAL A 47 -8.32 17.58 -51.45
CA VAL A 47 -7.68 17.02 -52.67
C VAL A 47 -6.22 16.62 -52.43
N SER A 48 -5.43 17.46 -51.75
CA SER A 48 -4.08 17.10 -51.35
C SER A 48 -4.09 15.85 -50.48
N THR A 49 -3.25 14.89 -50.79
CA THR A 49 -3.16 13.61 -50.07
C THR A 49 -2.13 13.68 -48.93
N ALA A 50 -2.27 12.78 -47.95
CA ALA A 50 -1.30 12.67 -46.87
C ALA A 50 0.13 12.41 -47.39
N ASN A 51 0.30 11.65 -48.47
CA ASN A 51 1.61 11.42 -49.10
C ASN A 51 2.22 12.72 -49.65
N GLN A 52 1.41 13.58 -50.25
CA GLN A 52 1.88 14.87 -50.79
C GLN A 52 2.28 15.83 -49.66
N VAL A 53 1.51 15.89 -48.57
CA VAL A 53 1.86 16.65 -47.37
C VAL A 53 3.15 16.13 -46.71
N ILE A 54 3.30 14.81 -46.58
CA ILE A 54 4.53 14.18 -46.05
C ILE A 54 5.74 14.60 -46.90
N ALA A 55 5.61 14.51 -48.22
CA ALA A 55 6.67 14.88 -49.14
C ALA A 55 7.02 16.36 -49.01
N ALA A 56 6.05 17.25 -48.86
CA ALA A 56 6.29 18.68 -48.69
C ALA A 56 7.06 18.98 -47.40
N ILE A 57 6.65 18.41 -46.26
CA ILE A 57 7.33 18.63 -44.97
C ILE A 57 8.76 18.08 -44.99
N ASN A 58 8.96 16.86 -45.52
CA ASN A 58 10.27 16.22 -45.52
C ASN A 58 11.25 16.81 -46.55
N ASN A 59 10.75 17.48 -47.59
CA ASN A 59 11.59 18.14 -48.61
C ASN A 59 11.76 19.64 -48.38
N ASP A 60 11.01 20.25 -47.45
CA ASP A 60 11.18 21.66 -47.10
C ASP A 60 12.54 21.91 -46.45
N ALA A 61 13.19 23.02 -46.82
CA ALA A 61 14.55 23.32 -46.40
C ALA A 61 14.71 23.58 -44.89
N VAL A 62 13.65 24.04 -44.22
CA VAL A 62 13.65 24.40 -42.79
C VAL A 62 12.95 23.32 -41.98
N ALA A 63 11.73 22.93 -42.37
CA ALA A 63 10.91 22.00 -41.61
C ALA A 63 11.56 20.62 -41.48
N SER A 64 12.24 20.13 -42.52
CA SER A 64 12.92 18.82 -42.50
C SER A 64 14.08 18.72 -41.51
N GLN A 65 14.64 19.86 -41.07
CA GLN A 65 15.68 19.89 -40.03
C GLN A 65 15.09 19.79 -38.62
N LEU A 66 13.83 20.17 -38.46
CA LEU A 66 13.15 20.27 -37.17
C LEU A 66 12.20 19.09 -36.93
N PHE A 67 11.57 18.60 -38.00
CA PHE A 67 10.53 17.58 -37.96
C PHE A 67 10.72 16.55 -39.07
N THR A 68 10.23 15.34 -38.81
CA THR A 68 10.04 14.29 -39.79
C THR A 68 8.57 13.94 -39.87
N ALA A 69 8.04 13.89 -41.09
CA ALA A 69 6.69 13.47 -41.38
C ALA A 69 6.69 12.02 -41.90
N SER A 70 5.78 11.19 -41.42
CA SER A 70 5.65 9.80 -41.87
C SER A 70 4.20 9.35 -41.95
N LEU A 71 3.94 8.21 -42.58
CA LEU A 71 2.62 7.60 -42.54
C LEU A 71 2.31 7.12 -41.13
N ALA A 72 1.05 7.32 -40.71
CA ALA A 72 0.56 6.71 -39.49
C ALA A 72 0.43 5.19 -39.69
N THR A 73 0.57 4.41 -38.63
CA THR A 73 0.45 2.95 -38.69
C THR A 73 -0.87 2.53 -39.32
N GLY A 74 -0.81 1.71 -40.37
CA GLY A 74 -1.99 1.24 -41.12
C GLY A 74 -2.51 2.19 -42.20
N SER A 75 -1.85 3.34 -42.43
CA SER A 75 -2.19 4.27 -43.51
C SER A 75 -1.38 3.99 -44.78
N ASP A 76 -2.02 4.09 -45.95
CA ASP A 76 -1.38 4.05 -47.28
C ASP A 76 -1.08 5.45 -47.86
N GLY A 77 -1.45 6.49 -47.11
CA GLY A 77 -1.21 7.89 -47.47
C GLY A 77 -2.08 8.46 -48.58
N SER A 78 -3.05 7.70 -49.07
CA SER A 78 -3.96 8.13 -50.14
C SER A 78 -5.08 9.07 -49.66
N GLY A 79 -5.34 9.10 -48.33
CA GLY A 79 -6.37 9.94 -47.73
C GLY A 79 -6.16 11.42 -47.99
N ALA A 80 -7.24 12.11 -48.38
CA ALA A 80 -7.25 13.55 -48.59
C ALA A 80 -7.13 14.29 -47.25
N VAL A 81 -6.43 15.43 -47.27
CA VAL A 81 -6.24 16.34 -46.14
C VAL A 81 -7.11 17.57 -46.37
N ALA A 82 -7.76 18.06 -45.32
CA ALA A 82 -8.59 19.25 -45.34
C ALA A 82 -8.08 20.31 -44.35
N VAL A 83 -8.49 21.56 -44.52
CA VAL A 83 -8.14 22.67 -43.59
C VAL A 83 -8.68 22.49 -42.17
N SER A 84 -9.66 21.59 -41.99
CA SER A 84 -10.14 21.19 -40.67
C SER A 84 -9.19 20.25 -39.94
N ASP A 85 -8.25 19.62 -40.64
CA ASP A 85 -7.27 18.75 -40.05
C ASP A 85 -6.20 19.59 -39.32
N PHE A 86 -5.72 19.10 -38.19
CA PHE A 86 -4.62 19.71 -37.47
C PHE A 86 -3.92 18.63 -36.63
N ALA A 87 -2.70 18.91 -36.20
CA ALA A 87 -2.02 18.08 -35.21
C ALA A 87 -1.26 18.97 -34.22
N GLU A 88 -1.00 18.46 -33.02
CA GLU A 88 -0.14 19.10 -32.04
C GLU A 88 0.89 18.08 -31.56
N LEU A 89 2.16 18.45 -31.52
CA LEU A 89 3.19 17.60 -30.96
C LEU A 89 3.04 17.58 -29.44
N SER A 90 2.70 16.41 -28.90
CA SER A 90 2.77 16.14 -27.48
C SER A 90 3.91 15.16 -27.17
N GLY A 91 4.82 15.54 -26.26
CA GLY A 91 5.52 14.60 -25.40
C GLY A 91 6.80 13.93 -25.90
N GLY A 92 7.38 14.25 -27.07
CA GLY A 92 8.59 13.53 -27.54
C GLY A 92 8.43 11.99 -27.61
N VAL A 93 7.19 11.52 -27.52
CA VAL A 93 6.72 10.14 -27.58
C VAL A 93 5.41 10.25 -28.33
N VAL A 94 5.38 9.59 -29.48
CA VAL A 94 4.26 9.56 -30.42
C VAL A 94 3.00 9.04 -29.72
N ASP A 95 1.92 9.80 -29.77
CA ASP A 95 0.59 9.20 -29.85
C ASP A 95 -0.33 10.04 -30.74
N VAL A 96 -1.01 9.36 -31.65
CA VAL A 96 -1.77 9.95 -32.76
C VAL A 96 -3.25 9.95 -32.37
N GLY A 97 -3.65 10.92 -31.55
CA GLY A 97 -5.05 11.13 -31.18
C GLY A 97 -5.77 12.01 -32.19
N THR A 98 -6.78 11.46 -32.86
CA THR A 98 -7.72 12.16 -33.73
C THR A 98 -8.61 13.16 -32.98
N ALA A 99 -9.08 14.16 -33.73
CA ALA A 99 -9.89 15.28 -33.30
C ALA A 99 -11.17 14.87 -32.54
N ASP A 100 -11.19 15.10 -31.23
CA ASP A 100 -12.12 16.03 -30.56
C ASP A 100 -11.97 15.90 -29.05
N GLY A 101 -11.59 17.00 -28.41
CA GLY A 101 -11.57 17.14 -26.95
C GLY A 101 -10.18 17.26 -26.36
N ALA A 102 -10.08 18.13 -25.36
CA ALA A 102 -8.89 18.28 -24.53
C ALA A 102 -8.42 16.90 -24.02
N PRO A 103 -7.09 16.65 -23.93
CA PRO A 103 -6.57 15.40 -23.42
C PRO A 103 -7.05 15.20 -21.98
N LEU A 104 -7.93 14.22 -21.78
CA LEU A 104 -8.20 13.69 -20.44
C LEU A 104 -7.16 12.63 -20.14
N ILE A 105 -6.41 12.84 -19.07
CA ILE A 105 -5.50 11.85 -18.50
C ILE A 105 -6.30 10.59 -18.17
N GLY A 106 -6.03 9.47 -18.85
CA GLY A 106 -6.49 8.13 -18.45
C GLY A 106 -7.62 7.47 -19.26
N ASN A 107 -7.95 7.93 -20.47
CA ASN A 107 -8.85 7.18 -21.37
C ASN A 107 -8.05 6.27 -22.32
N GLU A 108 -8.44 4.99 -22.40
CA GLU A 108 -8.00 4.10 -23.48
C GLU A 108 -9.14 4.04 -24.50
N ASP A 109 -8.88 4.50 -25.71
CA ASP A 109 -9.83 4.40 -26.81
C ASP A 109 -9.80 2.96 -27.35
N GLN A 110 -10.61 2.08 -26.74
CA GLN A 110 -10.72 0.68 -27.14
C GLN A 110 -11.84 0.54 -28.16
N ALA A 111 -11.48 0.51 -29.45
CA ALA A 111 -12.13 -0.09 -30.64
C ALA A 111 -13.68 -0.18 -30.77
N THR A 112 -14.46 0.53 -29.96
CA THR A 112 -15.92 0.46 -29.88
C THR A 112 -16.50 1.82 -29.46
N THR A 113 -16.21 2.87 -30.24
CA THR A 113 -16.96 4.14 -30.37
C THR A 113 -17.51 4.82 -29.09
N GLY A 114 -16.90 4.66 -27.92
CA GLY A 114 -17.42 5.17 -26.65
C GLY A 114 -16.31 5.71 -25.74
N LEU A 115 -16.64 6.74 -24.94
CA LEU A 115 -15.71 7.32 -23.97
C LEU A 115 -15.57 6.42 -22.75
N VAL A 116 -14.35 5.99 -22.45
CA VAL A 116 -14.03 5.29 -21.19
C VAL A 116 -13.44 6.28 -20.21
N PHE A 117 -14.11 6.43 -19.06
CA PHE A 117 -13.61 7.21 -17.94
C PHE A 117 -13.05 6.24 -16.90
N LYS A 118 -11.79 6.45 -16.48
CA LYS A 118 -11.15 5.71 -15.39
C LYS A 118 -10.94 6.62 -14.20
N ALA A 119 -11.11 6.09 -12.99
CA ALA A 119 -10.71 6.82 -11.79
C ALA A 119 -9.18 6.91 -11.77
N VAL A 120 -8.66 8.05 -11.29
CA VAL A 120 -7.22 8.25 -11.11
C VAL A 120 -6.67 7.55 -9.86
N GLU A 121 -7.56 7.17 -8.95
CA GLU A 121 -7.27 6.45 -7.71
C GLU A 121 -7.81 5.02 -7.77
N PHE A 122 -7.28 4.17 -6.89
CA PHE A 122 -7.64 2.76 -6.80
C PHE A 122 -8.39 2.45 -5.51
N GLY A 123 -9.27 1.43 -5.57
CA GLY A 123 -10.00 0.95 -4.42
C GLY A 123 -11.48 1.31 -4.41
N SER A 124 -12.16 0.86 -3.37
CA SER A 124 -13.61 1.03 -3.19
C SER A 124 -14.07 2.49 -3.05
N ASP A 125 -13.18 3.38 -2.63
CA ASP A 125 -13.51 4.81 -2.45
C ASP A 125 -13.39 5.61 -3.76
N ALA A 126 -12.57 5.11 -4.69
CA ALA A 126 -12.41 5.71 -6.00
C ALA A 126 -13.64 5.41 -6.86
N PHE A 127 -14.14 6.41 -7.59
CA PHE A 127 -15.28 6.20 -8.47
C PHE A 127 -15.25 7.12 -9.67
N VAL A 128 -15.96 6.70 -10.70
CA VAL A 128 -16.30 7.50 -11.86
C VAL A 128 -17.81 7.65 -11.88
N SER A 129 -18.31 8.86 -12.17
CA SER A 129 -19.73 9.08 -12.41
C SER A 129 -19.92 9.91 -13.68
N VAL A 130 -20.81 9.44 -14.53
CA VAL A 130 -21.15 10.08 -15.80
C VAL A 130 -22.65 10.28 -15.84
N LYS A 131 -23.07 11.52 -16.11
CA LYS A 131 -24.47 11.91 -16.22
C LYS A 131 -24.67 12.78 -17.46
N ALA A 132 -25.66 12.44 -18.27
CA ALA A 132 -26.07 13.29 -19.39
C ALA A 132 -26.71 14.59 -18.87
N LEU A 133 -26.26 15.74 -19.41
CA LEU A 133 -26.74 17.06 -18.99
C LEU A 133 -27.97 17.55 -19.78
N ASN A 134 -28.12 17.15 -21.05
CA ASN A 134 -29.27 17.43 -21.93
C ASN A 134 -29.31 16.47 -23.13
N GLY A 135 -30.49 16.16 -23.69
CA GLY A 135 -30.66 15.36 -24.92
C GLY A 135 -30.90 13.85 -24.72
N THR A 136 -30.91 13.08 -25.82
CA THR A 136 -31.08 11.62 -25.83
C THR A 136 -29.95 10.96 -25.01
N SER A 137 -30.33 10.16 -24.01
CA SER A 137 -29.40 9.48 -23.10
C SER A 137 -28.48 8.54 -23.87
N PHE A 138 -27.17 8.74 -23.73
CA PHE A 138 -26.19 7.70 -24.08
C PHE A 138 -26.19 6.62 -22.99
N THR A 139 -25.98 5.38 -23.39
CA THR A 139 -25.87 4.26 -22.46
C THR A 139 -24.52 4.35 -21.74
N VAL A 140 -24.55 4.46 -20.42
CA VAL A 140 -23.35 4.38 -19.58
C VAL A 140 -23.29 2.98 -19.01
N THR A 141 -22.19 2.28 -19.28
CA THR A 141 -21.93 0.96 -18.69
C THR A 141 -20.76 1.01 -17.73
N ASP A 142 -20.80 0.18 -16.69
CA ASP A 142 -19.64 -0.12 -15.87
C ASP A 142 -18.65 -1.06 -16.59
N ARG A 143 -17.56 -1.43 -15.90
CA ARG A 143 -16.54 -2.34 -16.42
C ARG A 143 -17.08 -3.73 -16.79
N ASP A 144 -18.16 -4.16 -16.14
CA ASP A 144 -18.76 -5.48 -16.34
C ASP A 144 -19.89 -5.42 -17.40
N GLY A 145 -20.12 -4.26 -18.01
CA GLY A 145 -21.11 -4.03 -19.06
C GLY A 145 -22.52 -3.71 -18.54
N ASN A 146 -22.71 -3.55 -17.23
CA ASN A 146 -24.03 -3.22 -16.67
C ASN A 146 -24.31 -1.73 -16.83
N GLN A 147 -25.55 -1.36 -17.15
CA GLN A 147 -25.92 0.05 -17.23
C GLN A 147 -25.85 0.73 -15.85
N ALA A 148 -24.89 1.62 -15.68
CA ALA A 148 -24.64 2.32 -14.42
C ALA A 148 -24.04 3.70 -14.67
N THR A 149 -24.66 4.75 -14.11
CA THR A 149 -24.15 6.13 -14.18
C THR A 149 -23.02 6.42 -13.18
N ARG A 150 -22.67 5.43 -12.35
CA ARG A 150 -21.57 5.48 -11.41
C ARG A 150 -20.98 4.08 -11.26
N SER A 151 -19.65 4.00 -11.34
CA SER A 151 -18.90 2.78 -11.04
C SER A 151 -17.83 3.11 -10.00
N ALA A 152 -17.79 2.34 -8.93
CA ALA A 152 -16.70 2.40 -7.95
C ALA A 152 -15.57 1.45 -8.36
N GLY A 153 -14.35 1.74 -7.92
CA GLY A 153 -13.24 0.80 -7.99
C GLY A 153 -13.40 -0.34 -6.99
N THR A 154 -12.45 -1.26 -7.02
CA THR A 154 -12.40 -2.40 -6.09
C THR A 154 -11.06 -2.41 -5.39
N ASP A 155 -11.06 -2.73 -4.09
CA ASP A 155 -9.82 -2.95 -3.36
C ASP A 155 -9.14 -4.24 -3.81
N VAL A 156 -7.82 -4.29 -3.71
CA VAL A 156 -7.04 -5.48 -4.05
C VAL A 156 -7.46 -6.67 -3.19
N GLN A 157 -7.65 -7.81 -3.84
CA GLN A 157 -7.89 -9.08 -3.15
C GLN A 157 -6.60 -9.90 -3.24
N VAL A 158 -6.01 -10.20 -2.08
CA VAL A 158 -4.75 -10.97 -2.02
C VAL A 158 -4.87 -12.12 -1.04
N LEU A 159 -4.37 -13.28 -1.45
CA LEU A 159 -4.17 -14.44 -0.60
C LEU A 159 -2.68 -14.56 -0.27
N VAL A 160 -2.34 -14.59 1.01
CA VAL A 160 -0.98 -14.84 1.50
C VAL A 160 -0.96 -16.23 2.11
N ASN A 161 -0.30 -17.18 1.43
CA ASN A 161 -0.27 -18.60 1.82
C ASN A 161 -1.68 -19.18 2.10
N GLY A 162 -2.67 -18.80 1.27
CA GLY A 162 -4.07 -19.24 1.39
C GLY A 162 -4.92 -18.45 2.39
N ILE A 163 -4.35 -17.49 3.13
CA ILE A 163 -5.08 -16.62 4.04
C ILE A 163 -5.44 -15.32 3.32
N ALA A 164 -6.72 -14.93 3.35
CA ALA A 164 -7.17 -13.66 2.79
C ALA A 164 -6.59 -12.47 3.56
N ALA A 165 -5.92 -11.57 2.84
CA ALA A 165 -5.45 -10.30 3.36
C ALA A 165 -6.58 -9.25 3.30
N VAL A 166 -6.50 -8.25 4.17
CA VAL A 166 -7.34 -7.06 4.13
C VAL A 166 -6.78 -6.09 3.10
N GLY A 167 -7.57 -5.79 2.06
CA GLY A 167 -7.23 -4.88 0.98
C GLY A 167 -7.80 -3.47 1.18
N LYS A 168 -7.05 -2.44 0.79
CA LYS A 168 -7.53 -1.07 0.58
C LYS A 168 -6.77 -0.41 -0.57
N GLY A 169 -7.47 -0.06 -1.65
CA GLY A 169 -6.83 0.30 -2.91
C GLY A 169 -5.89 -0.81 -3.36
N LEU A 170 -4.64 -0.46 -3.65
CA LEU A 170 -3.58 -1.42 -4.00
C LEU A 170 -2.79 -1.94 -2.79
N ARG A 171 -3.20 -1.61 -1.56
CA ARG A 171 -2.52 -2.08 -0.35
C ARG A 171 -3.18 -3.32 0.18
N ALA A 172 -2.37 -4.29 0.57
CA ALA A 172 -2.80 -5.48 1.29
C ALA A 172 -2.11 -5.56 2.66
N SER A 173 -2.83 -6.08 3.64
CA SER A 173 -2.29 -6.34 4.97
C SER A 173 -2.84 -7.63 5.56
N ILE A 174 -1.99 -8.35 6.29
CA ILE A 174 -2.34 -9.57 7.00
C ILE A 174 -1.73 -9.50 8.40
N ASN A 175 -2.53 -9.82 9.41
CA ASN A 175 -2.09 -9.92 10.79
C ASN A 175 -2.58 -11.24 11.37
N THR A 176 -1.66 -12.15 11.63
CA THR A 176 -1.90 -13.48 12.21
C THR A 176 -0.84 -13.73 13.29
N ALA A 177 -1.03 -14.77 14.11
CA ALA A 177 -0.06 -15.15 15.14
C ALA A 177 1.34 -15.48 14.55
N ALA A 178 1.39 -16.03 13.33
CA ALA A 178 2.65 -16.45 12.70
C ALA A 178 3.26 -15.37 11.79
N LEU A 179 2.43 -14.51 11.20
CA LEU A 179 2.82 -13.56 10.17
C LEU A 179 2.07 -12.25 10.31
N ASP A 180 2.82 -11.14 10.27
CA ASP A 180 2.30 -9.80 10.27
C ASP A 180 2.99 -8.99 9.16
N LEU A 181 2.22 -8.59 8.15
CA LEU A 181 2.73 -8.07 6.89
C LEU A 181 1.79 -7.02 6.31
N SER A 182 2.37 -5.98 5.72
CA SER A 182 1.68 -5.03 4.84
C SER A 182 2.55 -4.71 3.64
N PHE A 183 1.94 -4.58 2.47
CA PHE A 183 2.61 -4.27 1.21
C PHE A 183 1.62 -3.61 0.24
N SER A 184 2.15 -2.97 -0.80
CA SER A 184 1.38 -2.50 -1.95
C SER A 184 1.66 -3.39 -3.14
N VAL A 185 0.66 -3.60 -3.98
CA VAL A 185 0.82 -4.28 -5.27
C VAL A 185 0.97 -3.27 -6.41
N SER A 186 1.47 -3.76 -7.56
CA SER A 186 1.52 -2.96 -8.79
C SER A 186 0.10 -2.72 -9.33
N GLU A 187 -0.12 -1.56 -9.94
CA GLU A 187 -1.38 -1.26 -10.66
C GLU A 187 -1.60 -2.16 -11.88
N SER A 188 -0.53 -2.69 -12.45
CA SER A 188 -0.55 -3.62 -13.59
C SER A 188 -0.75 -5.09 -13.20
N LEU A 189 -1.02 -5.37 -11.91
CA LEU A 189 -1.20 -6.73 -11.43
C LEU A 189 -2.49 -7.33 -12.01
N ALA A 190 -2.35 -8.35 -12.84
CA ALA A 190 -3.49 -9.10 -13.37
C ALA A 190 -4.06 -10.06 -12.33
N ASP A 191 -5.36 -10.35 -12.42
CA ASP A 191 -6.01 -11.34 -11.57
C ASP A 191 -5.37 -12.74 -11.73
N GLY A 192 -5.32 -13.50 -10.64
CA GLY A 192 -4.66 -14.81 -10.59
C GLY A 192 -3.13 -14.76 -10.58
N THR A 193 -2.49 -13.58 -10.65
CA THR A 193 -1.02 -13.47 -10.59
C THR A 193 -0.50 -13.94 -9.23
N MET A 194 0.38 -14.95 -9.25
CA MET A 194 1.08 -15.44 -8.06
C MET A 194 2.46 -14.81 -7.98
N THR A 195 2.76 -14.14 -6.86
CA THR A 195 4.09 -13.60 -6.59
C THR A 195 4.68 -14.27 -5.36
N ALA A 196 5.99 -14.51 -5.39
CA ALA A 196 6.73 -15.06 -4.26
C ALA A 196 7.75 -14.02 -3.78
N PHE A 197 7.80 -13.85 -2.47
CA PHE A 197 8.86 -13.08 -1.82
C PHE A 197 9.36 -13.87 -0.62
N ARG A 198 10.59 -13.58 -0.19
CA ARG A 198 11.12 -14.10 1.08
C ARG A 198 11.15 -12.97 2.09
N ILE A 199 10.70 -13.27 3.29
CA ILE A 199 10.94 -12.42 4.45
C ILE A 199 12.37 -12.71 4.89
N VAL A 200 13.28 -11.79 4.59
CA VAL A 200 14.72 -11.92 4.89
C VAL A 200 15.09 -11.41 6.29
N GLY A 201 14.12 -10.86 7.02
CA GLY A 201 14.28 -10.34 8.37
C GLY A 201 13.29 -9.20 8.64
N GLY A 202 13.28 -8.72 9.89
CA GLY A 202 12.41 -7.63 10.34
C GLY A 202 11.22 -8.10 11.18
N GLY A 203 10.55 -7.12 11.81
CA GLY A 203 9.53 -7.37 12.83
C GLY A 203 10.11 -7.56 14.23
N ALA A 204 9.30 -7.25 15.24
CA ALA A 204 9.58 -7.51 16.64
C ALA A 204 8.89 -8.82 17.05
N GLN A 205 9.62 -9.68 17.75
CA GLN A 205 9.07 -10.88 18.37
C GLN A 205 9.05 -10.66 19.88
N PHE A 206 7.88 -10.87 20.47
CA PHE A 206 7.64 -10.75 21.90
C PHE A 206 7.37 -12.14 22.47
N GLN A 207 8.11 -12.48 23.50
CA GLN A 207 7.87 -13.67 24.29
C GLN A 207 6.89 -13.31 25.41
N LEU A 208 5.70 -13.91 25.39
CA LEU A 208 4.62 -13.59 26.34
C LEU A 208 4.56 -14.59 27.50
N GLY A 209 4.93 -15.85 27.25
CA GLY A 209 5.00 -16.89 28.27
C GLY A 209 6.43 -17.37 28.56
N PRO A 210 6.62 -18.31 29.49
CA PRO A 210 7.94 -18.83 29.85
C PRO A 210 8.58 -19.70 28.74
N ASP A 211 7.77 -20.37 27.90
CA ASP A 211 8.29 -21.32 26.92
C ASP A 211 8.42 -20.71 25.52
N VAL A 212 9.53 -21.01 24.83
CA VAL A 212 9.81 -20.53 23.47
C VAL A 212 9.03 -21.33 22.42
N VAL A 213 7.71 -21.21 22.44
CA VAL A 213 6.76 -21.86 21.53
C VAL A 213 5.86 -20.83 20.85
N SER A 214 5.37 -21.15 19.65
CA SER A 214 4.67 -20.18 18.78
C SER A 214 3.36 -19.62 19.37
N ASN A 215 2.66 -20.39 20.20
CA ASN A 215 1.43 -19.95 20.87
C ASN A 215 1.66 -19.10 22.13
N GLN A 216 2.90 -19.01 22.62
CA GLN A 216 3.32 -18.12 23.72
C GLN A 216 4.16 -16.95 23.20
N GLN A 217 4.19 -16.76 21.88
CA GLN A 217 4.91 -15.70 21.19
C GLN A 217 3.93 -14.84 20.40
N ALA A 218 4.19 -13.55 20.39
CA ALA A 218 3.49 -12.63 19.52
C ALA A 218 4.50 -11.89 18.62
N ARG A 219 4.07 -11.60 17.40
CA ARG A 219 4.92 -10.99 16.37
C ARG A 219 4.26 -9.71 15.89
N LEU A 220 5.08 -8.68 15.69
CA LEU A 220 4.64 -7.40 15.16
C LEU A 220 5.61 -6.92 14.07
N GLY A 221 5.12 -6.83 12.84
CA GLY A 221 5.85 -6.27 11.71
C GLY A 221 5.90 -4.75 11.80
N ILE A 222 7.07 -4.20 12.14
CA ILE A 222 7.34 -2.76 12.10
C ILE A 222 8.11 -2.45 10.82
N GLN A 223 7.46 -1.71 9.92
CA GLN A 223 8.10 -1.27 8.69
C GLN A 223 9.11 -0.16 8.97
N SER A 224 10.13 -0.08 8.12
CA SER A 224 11.07 1.05 8.17
C SER A 224 10.34 2.35 7.84
N VAL A 225 10.52 3.36 8.69
CA VAL A 225 9.96 4.70 8.52
C VAL A 225 10.95 5.66 7.85
N ASN A 226 11.95 5.13 7.15
CA ASN A 226 12.85 6.00 6.38
C ASN A 226 12.15 6.52 5.11
N THR A 227 12.59 7.67 4.62
CA THR A 227 11.98 8.33 3.45
C THR A 227 12.10 7.52 2.16
N ALA A 228 13.03 6.56 2.11
CA ALA A 228 13.23 5.65 0.97
C ALA A 228 12.22 4.48 0.93
N LYS A 229 11.60 4.14 2.07
CA LYS A 229 10.64 3.04 2.20
C LYS A 229 9.20 3.53 2.39
N LEU A 230 9.02 4.73 2.94
CA LEU A 230 7.71 5.36 3.08
C LEU A 230 7.13 5.79 1.73
N GLY A 231 5.82 5.61 1.57
CA GLY A 231 5.07 5.81 0.33
C GLY A 231 4.79 4.49 -0.40
N GLY A 232 4.29 4.55 -1.63
CA GLY A 232 3.85 3.37 -2.37
C GLY A 232 3.62 3.67 -3.84
N VAL A 233 2.39 3.49 -4.33
CA VAL A 233 2.10 3.58 -5.76
C VAL A 233 2.20 5.03 -6.24
N ALA A 234 1.81 6.00 -5.40
CA ALA A 234 1.92 7.42 -5.72
C ALA A 234 3.37 7.92 -5.83
N GLY A 235 4.33 7.17 -5.28
CA GLY A 235 5.75 7.52 -5.17
C GLY A 235 6.29 7.31 -3.76
N ARG A 236 7.58 7.57 -3.56
CA ARG A 236 8.24 7.50 -2.25
C ARG A 236 8.43 8.88 -1.63
N LEU A 237 8.48 8.94 -0.30
CA LEU A 237 8.60 10.20 0.44
C LEU A 237 9.87 11.00 0.06
N PHE A 238 10.98 10.32 -0.24
CA PHE A 238 12.21 11.01 -0.64
C PHE A 238 12.08 11.76 -1.98
N GLU A 239 11.11 11.41 -2.83
CA GLU A 239 10.89 12.03 -4.14
C GLU A 239 10.31 13.44 -4.02
N LEU A 240 9.81 13.83 -2.84
CA LEU A 240 9.29 15.17 -2.54
C LEU A 240 10.40 16.23 -2.39
N ARG A 241 11.67 15.81 -2.28
CA ARG A 241 12.80 16.73 -2.15
C ARG A 241 12.86 17.68 -3.36
N SER A 242 13.44 18.87 -3.17
CA SER A 242 13.70 19.79 -4.28
C SER A 242 14.48 19.09 -5.41
N GLY A 243 14.00 19.25 -6.65
CA GLY A 243 14.52 18.57 -7.84
C GLY A 243 14.06 17.11 -8.02
N GLY A 244 13.38 16.51 -7.03
CA GLY A 244 12.80 15.17 -7.12
C GLY A 244 11.61 15.09 -8.08
N ALA A 245 11.25 13.88 -8.50
CA ALA A 245 10.19 13.63 -9.47
C ALA A 245 8.81 14.09 -8.98
N LYS A 246 8.58 14.00 -7.66
CA LYS A 246 7.35 14.41 -6.97
C LYS A 246 7.55 15.67 -6.11
N SER A 247 8.50 16.53 -6.50
CA SER A 247 8.69 17.85 -5.89
C SER A 247 7.42 18.68 -6.01
N LEU A 248 7.10 19.49 -4.99
CA LEU A 248 6.00 20.47 -5.03
C LEU A 248 6.09 21.43 -6.23
N THR A 249 7.30 21.71 -6.72
CA THR A 249 7.49 22.59 -7.89
C THR A 249 7.25 21.90 -9.24
N ARG A 250 7.17 20.57 -9.28
CA ARG A 250 7.04 19.78 -10.52
C ARG A 250 5.70 19.08 -10.62
N ASP A 251 5.20 18.54 -9.52
CA ASP A 251 3.98 17.74 -9.46
C ASP A 251 3.32 17.89 -8.08
N VAL A 252 2.52 18.95 -7.92
CA VAL A 252 1.81 19.25 -6.66
C VAL A 252 0.84 18.13 -6.28
N ASN A 253 0.12 17.58 -7.26
CA ASN A 253 -0.89 16.55 -7.02
C ASN A 253 -0.23 15.22 -6.63
N GLY A 254 0.84 14.82 -7.33
CA GLY A 254 1.62 13.66 -6.96
C GLY A 254 2.32 13.81 -5.60
N ALA A 255 2.80 15.01 -5.29
CA ALA A 255 3.35 15.31 -3.96
C ALA A 255 2.31 15.11 -2.85
N ALA A 256 1.09 15.63 -3.04
CA ALA A 256 -0.01 15.47 -2.10
C ALA A 256 -0.40 13.99 -1.94
N ALA A 257 -0.50 13.24 -3.04
CA ALA A 257 -0.82 11.81 -3.02
C ALA A 257 0.23 10.99 -2.26
N VAL A 258 1.53 11.28 -2.45
CA VAL A 258 2.62 10.64 -1.68
C VAL A 258 2.48 10.96 -0.19
N VAL A 259 2.21 12.21 0.17
CA VAL A 259 2.04 12.61 1.58
C VAL A 259 0.86 11.87 2.22
N GLU A 260 -0.28 11.82 1.54
CA GLU A 260 -1.47 11.12 2.03
C GLU A 260 -1.17 9.63 2.27
N GLU A 261 -0.51 8.97 1.32
CA GLU A 261 -0.15 7.56 1.46
C GLU A 261 0.81 7.33 2.66
N VAL A 262 1.76 8.24 2.87
CA VAL A 262 2.68 8.18 4.02
C VAL A 262 1.94 8.41 5.34
N ILE A 263 1.03 9.37 5.40
CA ILE A 263 0.21 9.64 6.60
C ILE A 263 -0.63 8.41 6.93
N ALA A 264 -1.27 7.80 5.93
CA ALA A 264 -2.05 6.58 6.09
C ALA A 264 -1.18 5.42 6.62
N GLN A 265 0.04 5.26 6.09
CA GLN A 265 1.02 4.26 6.58
C GLN A 265 1.36 4.47 8.06
N ILE A 266 1.74 5.68 8.43
CA ILE A 266 2.14 6.00 9.82
C ILE A 266 0.97 5.88 10.77
N THR A 267 -0.21 6.35 10.38
CA THR A 267 -1.43 6.25 11.19
C THR A 267 -1.82 4.79 11.41
N THR A 268 -1.77 3.97 10.36
CA THR A 268 -2.01 2.53 10.45
C THR A 268 -0.98 1.84 11.34
N LEU A 269 0.31 2.17 11.21
CA LEU A 269 1.36 1.62 12.06
C LEU A 269 1.13 1.98 13.53
N ARG A 270 0.80 3.24 13.84
CA ARG A 270 0.47 3.69 15.20
C ARG A 270 -0.76 2.98 15.75
N GLY A 271 -1.81 2.84 14.93
CA GLY A 271 -3.02 2.10 15.30
C GLY A 271 -2.71 0.64 15.62
N ARG A 272 -1.88 -0.02 14.80
CA ARG A 272 -1.44 -1.41 15.02
C ARG A 272 -0.59 -1.56 16.29
N LEU A 273 0.35 -0.64 16.53
CA LEU A 273 1.15 -0.62 17.76
C LEU A 273 0.27 -0.45 19.00
N GLY A 274 -0.68 0.49 18.96
CA GLY A 274 -1.61 0.72 20.06
C GLY A 274 -2.54 -0.45 20.31
N ALA A 275 -3.08 -1.05 19.24
CA ALA A 275 -3.88 -2.27 19.34
C ALA A 275 -3.07 -3.41 19.96
N PHE A 276 -1.86 -3.67 19.47
CA PHE A 276 -0.98 -4.71 20.01
C PHE A 276 -0.66 -4.50 21.49
N GLN A 277 -0.33 -3.27 21.89
CA GLN A 277 -0.11 -2.95 23.30
C GLN A 277 -1.34 -3.28 24.14
N ARG A 278 -2.51 -2.79 23.73
CA ARG A 278 -3.75 -2.93 24.51
C ARG A 278 -4.29 -4.35 24.55
N THR A 279 -4.34 -5.04 23.42
CA THR A 279 -5.03 -6.33 23.31
C THR A 279 -4.12 -7.51 23.61
N THR A 280 -2.80 -7.34 23.46
CA THR A 280 -1.84 -8.43 23.61
C THR A 280 -0.97 -8.24 24.84
N LEU A 281 -0.27 -7.12 24.98
CA LEU A 281 0.66 -6.94 26.10
C LEU A 281 -0.08 -6.67 27.43
N GLU A 282 -0.99 -5.69 27.45
CA GLU A 282 -1.72 -5.31 28.67
C GLU A 282 -2.61 -6.45 29.19
N THR A 283 -3.26 -7.18 28.29
CA THR A 283 -4.07 -8.36 28.66
C THR A 283 -3.21 -9.49 29.20
N ASN A 284 -2.06 -9.80 28.59
CA ASN A 284 -1.14 -10.82 29.11
C ASN A 284 -0.60 -10.44 30.49
N ILE A 285 -0.18 -9.18 30.66
CA ILE A 285 0.32 -8.69 31.95
C ILE A 285 -0.76 -8.85 33.03
N SER A 286 -2.02 -8.49 32.73
CA SER A 286 -3.13 -8.69 33.65
C SER A 286 -3.28 -10.17 34.03
N SER A 287 -3.35 -11.08 33.05
CA SER A 287 -3.49 -12.51 33.31
C SER A 287 -2.30 -13.12 34.07
N LEU A 288 -1.08 -12.65 33.79
CA LEU A 288 0.13 -13.08 34.51
C LEU A 288 0.13 -12.59 35.95
N ASN A 289 -0.33 -11.36 36.22
CA ASN A 289 -0.47 -10.84 37.59
C ASN A 289 -1.52 -11.63 38.37
N ASP A 290 -2.67 -11.94 37.76
CA ASP A 290 -3.70 -12.77 38.38
C ASP A 290 -3.14 -14.17 38.71
N THR A 291 -2.35 -14.74 37.79
CA THR A 291 -1.70 -16.05 38.00
C THR A 291 -0.67 -15.97 39.12
N LEU A 292 0.14 -14.90 39.17
CA LEU A 292 1.13 -14.67 40.20
C LEU A 292 0.47 -14.57 41.58
N GLU A 293 -0.60 -13.79 41.72
CA GLU A 293 -1.34 -13.64 42.97
C GLU A 293 -1.89 -15.00 43.45
N ASN A 294 -2.52 -15.77 42.56
CA ASN A 294 -3.04 -17.10 42.88
C ASN A 294 -1.93 -18.08 43.30
N LEU A 295 -0.77 -18.06 42.62
CA LEU A 295 0.37 -18.91 42.97
C LEU A 295 1.00 -18.51 44.29
N THR A 296 1.18 -17.21 44.56
CA THR A 296 1.70 -16.73 45.84
C THR A 296 0.75 -17.05 46.99
N ALA A 297 -0.58 -16.96 46.79
CA ALA A 297 -1.56 -17.37 47.79
C ALA A 297 -1.51 -18.88 48.06
N ALA A 298 -1.39 -19.70 47.02
CA ALA A 298 -1.23 -21.15 47.16
C ALA A 298 0.08 -21.52 47.87
N GLU A 299 1.19 -20.88 47.51
CA GLU A 299 2.50 -21.06 48.16
C GLU A 299 2.42 -20.68 49.65
N SER A 300 1.82 -19.53 49.99
CA SER A 300 1.62 -19.10 51.38
C SER A 300 0.81 -20.13 52.16
N SER A 301 -0.28 -20.64 51.58
CA SER A 301 -1.12 -21.64 52.24
C SER A 301 -0.37 -22.96 52.50
N ILE A 302 0.47 -23.41 51.56
CA ILE A 302 1.29 -24.61 51.74
C ILE A 302 2.32 -24.36 52.84
N ARG A 303 3.04 -23.23 52.78
CA ARG A 303 4.06 -22.88 53.75
C ARG A 303 3.50 -22.71 55.17
N ASP A 304 2.33 -22.11 55.31
CA ASP A 304 1.67 -21.91 56.61
C ASP A 304 1.19 -23.25 57.19
N ALA A 305 0.67 -24.16 56.35
CA ALA A 305 0.29 -25.50 56.77
C ALA A 305 1.50 -26.33 57.24
N ASP A 306 2.60 -26.28 56.49
CA ASP A 306 3.85 -26.96 56.84
C ASP A 306 4.44 -26.39 58.14
N PHE A 307 4.44 -25.06 58.30
CA PHE A 307 4.90 -24.42 59.53
C PHE A 307 4.03 -24.78 60.74
N ALA A 308 2.71 -24.84 60.57
CA ALA A 308 1.79 -25.26 61.62
C ALA A 308 2.03 -26.72 62.03
N ALA A 309 2.23 -27.62 61.06
CA ALA A 309 2.53 -29.03 61.31
C ALA A 309 3.85 -29.21 62.07
N GLU A 310 4.92 -28.52 61.64
CA GLU A 310 6.24 -28.58 62.29
C GLU A 310 6.19 -27.97 63.69
N SER A 311 5.50 -26.84 63.87
CA SER A 311 5.33 -26.20 65.18
C SER A 311 4.55 -27.07 66.17
N ALA A 312 3.53 -27.78 65.69
CA ALA A 312 2.78 -28.74 66.50
C ALA A 312 3.63 -29.96 66.87
N ALA A 313 4.46 -30.45 65.95
CA ALA A 313 5.41 -31.53 66.21
C ALA A 313 6.48 -31.13 67.24
N LEU A 314 7.06 -29.93 67.10
CA LEU A 314 8.02 -29.36 68.04
C LEU A 314 7.39 -29.19 69.43
N THR A 315 6.18 -28.63 69.50
CA THR A 315 5.44 -28.44 70.76
C THR A 315 5.15 -29.78 71.42
N ARG A 316 4.69 -30.79 70.65
CA ARG A 316 4.49 -32.16 71.13
C ARG A 316 5.79 -32.76 71.68
N ALA A 317 6.90 -32.59 70.97
CA ALA A 317 8.20 -33.07 71.40
C ALA A 317 8.65 -32.39 72.71
N GLN A 318 8.48 -31.07 72.85
CA GLN A 318 8.78 -30.34 74.07
C GLN A 318 7.92 -30.79 75.26
N ILE A 319 6.61 -30.97 75.06
CA ILE A 319 5.70 -31.49 76.09
C ILE A 319 6.10 -32.91 76.50
N LEU A 320 6.47 -33.77 75.55
CA LEU A 320 6.95 -35.13 75.84
C LEU A 320 8.25 -35.11 76.65
N VAL A 321 9.20 -34.23 76.31
CA VAL A 321 10.46 -34.07 77.06
C VAL A 321 10.19 -33.59 78.49
N GLN A 322 9.37 -32.55 78.67
CA GLN A 322 9.00 -32.05 80.01
C GLN A 322 8.25 -33.09 80.83
N SER A 323 7.29 -33.80 80.22
CA SER A 323 6.54 -34.88 80.87
C SER A 323 7.46 -36.05 81.25
N GLY A 324 8.41 -36.40 80.38
CA GLY A 324 9.43 -37.42 80.66
C GLY A 324 10.28 -37.04 81.88
N VAL A 325 10.72 -35.79 81.98
CA VAL A 325 11.46 -35.28 83.16
C VAL A 325 10.61 -35.32 84.43
N SER A 326 9.35 -34.89 84.37
CA SER A 326 8.43 -34.95 85.53
C SER A 326 8.13 -36.38 85.96
N VAL A 327 7.91 -37.31 85.02
CA VAL A 327 7.70 -38.73 85.32
C VAL A 327 8.97 -39.35 85.90
N LEU A 328 10.15 -39.02 85.39
CA LEU A 328 11.43 -39.44 85.97
C LEU A 328 11.60 -38.89 87.40
N ALA A 329 11.21 -37.65 87.66
CA ALA A 329 11.24 -37.07 89.00
C ALA A 329 10.29 -37.80 89.97
N ILE A 330 9.07 -38.13 89.53
CA ILE A 330 8.11 -38.93 90.33
C ILE A 330 8.65 -40.36 90.55
N ALA A 331 9.19 -40.99 89.50
CA ALA A 331 9.78 -42.32 89.56
C ALA A 331 11.02 -42.37 90.46
N ASN A 332 11.79 -41.29 90.60
CA ASN A 332 12.90 -41.19 91.54
C ASN A 332 12.44 -40.96 93.00
N ASN A 333 11.29 -40.32 93.23
CA ASN A 333 10.73 -40.10 94.56
C ASN A 333 10.00 -41.34 95.13
N ASN A 334 9.38 -42.16 94.28
CA ASN A 334 8.62 -43.34 94.69
C ASN A 334 9.46 -44.38 95.48
N PRO A 335 10.68 -44.75 95.05
CA PRO A 335 11.58 -45.63 95.80
C PRO A 335 11.98 -45.05 97.15
N GLN A 336 12.14 -43.73 97.26
CA GLN A 336 12.50 -43.07 98.52
C GLN A 336 11.35 -43.12 99.54
N ALA A 337 10.10 -42.97 99.08
CA ALA A 337 8.92 -43.11 99.93
C ALA A 337 8.75 -44.56 100.45
N VAL A 338 9.04 -45.56 99.63
CA VAL A 338 9.03 -46.98 100.04
C VAL A 338 10.15 -47.29 101.02
N LEU A 339 11.35 -46.73 100.82
CA LEU A 339 12.46 -46.87 101.77
C LEU A 339 12.20 -46.16 103.11
N ALA A 340 11.44 -45.06 103.12
CA ALA A 340 10.99 -44.40 104.35
C ALA A 340 9.99 -45.27 105.14
N LEU A 341 9.09 -45.97 104.46
CA LEU A 341 8.16 -46.93 105.08
C LEU A 341 8.88 -48.18 105.64
N LEU A 342 9.93 -48.66 104.98
CA LEU A 342 10.76 -49.77 105.48
C LEU A 342 11.70 -49.39 106.64
N ARG A 343 11.92 -48.09 106.89
CA ARG A 343 12.73 -47.60 108.02
C ARG A 343 11.90 -47.04 109.19
N GLY A 344 10.60 -46.82 108.99
CA GLY A 344 9.70 -46.13 109.94
C GLY A 344 8.51 -46.96 110.42
N GLY A 345 8.51 -48.28 110.20
CA GLY A 345 7.54 -49.24 110.76
C GLY A 345 8.22 -50.30 111.60
#